data_AF-A0A7Y8J5Q0-F1
#
_entry.id   AF-A0A7Y8J5Q0-F1
#
_cell.length_a   1.000
_cell.length_b   1.000
_cell.length_c   1.000
_cell.angle_alpha   90.00
_cell.angle_beta   90.00
_cell.angle_gamma   90.00
#
_symmetry.space_group_name_H-M   'P 1'
#
loop_
_entity.id
_entity.type
_entity.pdbx_description
1 polymer ?
#
loop_
_entity_poly.entity_id
_entity_poly.type
_entity_poly.pdbx_seq_one_letter_code
_entity_poly.pdbx_strand_id
1 'polypeptide(L)' 'MKSKKLLEKVLNNPYDVRFSEMNKLLEAFGFTLKRIEGSHHIYKHSNVPYLINIQNRKGKVKSY' A
#
# COMPACT_ATOMS: atom_id res chain seq x y z
N MET A 1 -14.71 9.31 3.72
CA MET A 1 -15.07 8.39 4.83
C MET A 1 -14.53 6.96 4.71
N LYS A 2 -14.49 6.32 3.52
CA LYS A 2 -13.98 4.93 3.39
C LYS A 2 -12.47 4.78 3.66
N SER A 3 -11.64 5.71 3.20
CA SER A 3 -10.19 5.66 3.39
C SER A 3 -9.77 5.86 4.86
N LYS A 4 -10.51 6.65 5.65
CA LYS A 4 -10.23 6.85 7.08
C LYS A 4 -10.44 5.57 7.89
N LYS A 5 -11.57 4.87 7.69
CA LYS A 5 -11.82 3.58 8.34
C LYS A 5 -10.80 2.51 7.93
N LEU A 6 -10.38 2.52 6.66
CA LEU A 6 -9.34 1.61 6.18
C LEU A 6 -7.99 1.92 6.83
N LEU A 7 -7.64 3.21 6.95
CA LEU A 7 -6.44 3.64 7.64
C LEU A 7 -6.45 3.21 9.10
N GLU A 8 -7.54 3.46 9.83
CA GLU A 8 -7.72 3.02 11.23
C GLU A 8 -7.56 1.49 11.36
N LYS A 9 -8.17 0.72 10.45
CA LYS A 9 -8.01 -0.74 10.43
C LYS A 9 -6.55 -1.17 10.26
N VAL A 10 -5.82 -0.55 9.33
CA VAL A 10 -4.41 -0.86 9.07
C VAL A 10 -3.52 -0.44 10.23
N LEU A 11 -3.78 0.72 10.84
CA LEU A 11 -3.02 1.18 12.01
C LEU A 11 -3.25 0.28 13.25
N ASN A 12 -4.46 -0.26 13.41
CA ASN A 12 -4.78 -1.17 14.51
C ASN A 12 -4.16 -2.57 14.33
N ASN A 13 -3.95 -3.02 13.09
CA ASN A 13 -3.30 -4.32 12.82
C ASN A 13 -2.41 -4.26 11.57
N PRO A 14 -1.19 -3.70 11.69
CA PRO A 14 -0.30 -3.48 10.54
C PRO A 14 0.30 -4.77 9.97
N TYR A 15 0.23 -5.87 10.72
CA TYR A 15 0.77 -7.18 10.31
C TYR A 15 -0.21 -8.01 9.47
N ASP A 16 -1.48 -7.61 9.41
CA ASP A 16 -2.53 -8.32 8.66
C ASP A 16 -3.27 -7.42 7.67
N VAL A 17 -2.50 -6.84 6.74
CA VAL A 17 -3.04 -5.94 5.72
C VAL A 17 -3.18 -6.68 4.40
N ARG A 18 -4.39 -6.70 3.83
CA ARG A 18 -4.59 -7.24 2.48
C ARG A 18 -3.85 -6.38 1.47
N PHE A 19 -3.25 -7.00 0.47
CA PHE A 19 -2.51 -6.28 -0.56
C PHE A 19 -3.37 -5.24 -1.29
N SER A 20 -4.62 -5.59 -1.58
CA SER A 20 -5.59 -4.67 -2.21
C SER A 20 -6.01 -3.51 -1.30
N GLU A 21 -5.96 -3.68 0.03
CA GLU A 21 -6.25 -2.62 0.99
C GLU A 21 -5.09 -1.60 1.02
N MET A 22 -3.85 -2.08 1.00
CA MET A 22 -2.68 -1.20 0.93
C MET A 22 -2.61 -0.42 -0.38
N ASN A 23 -2.92 -1.05 -1.52
CA ASN A 23 -3.01 -0.35 -2.81
C ASN A 23 -4.00 0.81 -2.75
N LYS A 24 -5.21 0.57 -2.21
CA LYS A 24 -6.24 1.61 -2.04
C LYS A 24 -5.80 2.73 -1.11
N LEU A 25 -5.07 2.42 -0.04
CA LEU A 25 -4.51 3.44 0.84
C LEU A 25 -3.48 4.29 0.12
N LEU A 26 -2.51 3.67 -0.55
CA LEU A 26 -1.48 4.39 -1.30
C LEU A 26 -2.09 5.33 -2.34
N GLU A 27 -3.06 4.85 -3.13
CA GLU A 27 -3.80 5.68 -4.08
C GLU A 27 -4.56 6.82 -3.39
N ALA A 28 -5.22 6.56 -2.25
CA ALA A 28 -5.92 7.58 -1.48
C ALA A 28 -4.98 8.65 -0.88
N PHE A 29 -3.72 8.30 -0.61
CA PHE A 29 -2.66 9.23 -0.21
C PHE A 29 -1.99 9.93 -1.40
N GLY A 30 -2.48 9.73 -2.63
CA GLY A 30 -1.96 10.38 -3.83
C GLY A 30 -0.74 9.68 -4.45
N PHE A 31 -0.36 8.50 -3.95
CA PHE A 31 0.69 7.72 -4.60
C PHE A 31 0.16 7.12 -5.90
N THR A 32 1.04 7.08 -6.90
CA THR A 32 0.76 6.53 -8.22
C THR A 32 1.63 5.31 -8.45
N LEU A 33 1.06 4.28 -9.08
CA LEU A 33 1.78 3.08 -9.43
C LEU A 33 2.81 3.40 -10.52
N LYS A 34 4.09 3.20 -10.21
CA LYS A 34 5.22 3.50 -11.11
C LYS A 34 5.63 2.28 -11.92
N ARG A 35 5.68 1.10 -11.28
CA ARG A 35 6.15 -0.15 -11.89
C ARG A 35 5.56 -1.35 -11.16
N ILE A 36 5.28 -2.41 -11.91
CA ILE A 36 4.96 -3.74 -11.38
C ILE A 36 6.03 -4.71 -11.90
N GLU A 37 6.56 -5.54 -11.00
CA GLU A 37 7.46 -6.64 -11.35
C GLU A 37 7.12 -7.88 -10.52
N GLY A 38 6.54 -8.89 -11.16
CA GLY A 38 6.01 -10.05 -10.46
C GLY A 38 4.98 -9.64 -9.39
N SER A 39 5.23 -10.00 -8.13
CA SER A 39 4.38 -9.64 -7.00
C SER A 39 4.71 -8.29 -6.35
N HIS A 40 5.71 -7.57 -6.87
CA HIS A 40 6.14 -6.28 -6.34
C HIS A 40 5.44 -5.14 -7.06
N HIS A 41 4.86 -4.23 -6.30
CA HIS A 41 4.34 -2.97 -6.79
C HIS A 41 5.16 -1.82 -6.21
N ILE A 42 5.65 -0.95 -7.09
CA ILE A 42 6.42 0.23 -6.74
C ILE A 42 5.56 1.46 -6.99
N TYR A 43 5.38 2.26 -5.95
CA TYR A 43 4.61 3.49 -5.93
C TYR A 43 5.52 4.72 -5.79
N LYS A 44 5.10 5.83 -6.37
CA LYS A 44 5.75 7.15 -6.25
C LYS A 44 4.74 8.22 -5.88
N HIS A 45 5.19 9.30 -5.26
CA HIS A 45 4.37 10.49 -5.01
C HIS A 45 5.18 11.73 -5.37
N SER A 46 4.57 12.77 -5.96
CA SER A 46 5.28 13.97 -6.42
C SER A 46 6.02 14.70 -5.28
N ASN A 47 5.39 14.72 -4.10
CA ASN A 47 5.88 15.42 -2.91
C ASN A 47 6.70 14.52 -1.96
N VAL A 48 6.92 13.24 -2.30
CA VAL A 48 7.71 12.30 -1.48
C VAL A 48 8.88 11.79 -2.32
N PRO A 49 10.14 12.05 -1.92
CA PRO A 49 11.29 11.67 -2.72
C PRO A 49 11.53 10.15 -2.76
N TYR A 50 10.93 9.41 -1.82
CA TYR A 50 11.09 7.96 -1.68
C TYR A 50 10.05 7.18 -2.47
N LEU A 51 10.47 6.04 -3.03
CA LEU A 51 9.57 5.05 -3.62
C LEU A 51 9.07 4.10 -2.53
N ILE A 52 7.78 3.76 -2.61
CA ILE A 52 7.20 2.73 -1.75
C ILE A 52 7.16 1.43 -2.54
N ASN A 53 7.82 0.39 -2.04
CA ASN A 53 7.79 -0.95 -2.61
C ASN A 53 6.98 -1.88 -1.71
N ILE A 54 5.86 -2.41 -2.21
CA ILE A 54 5.06 -3.41 -1.51
C ILE A 54 5.05 -4.72 -2.27
N GLN A 55 5.08 -5.84 -1.55
CA GLN A 55 5.06 -7.17 -2.13
C GLN A 55 3.77 -7.90 -1.73
N ASN A 56 3.09 -8.50 -2.71
CA ASN A 56 1.98 -9.41 -2.46
C ASN A 56 2.50 -10.80 -2.07
N ARG A 57 2.18 -11.26 -0.86
CA ARG A 57 2.38 -12.66 -0.42
C ARG A 57 1.06 -13.27 0.01
N LYS A 58 0.56 -14.23 -0.78
CA LYS A 58 -0.70 -14.95 -0.52
C LYS A 58 -1.89 -14.01 -0.24
N GLY A 59 -1.96 -12.87 -0.93
CA GLY A 59 -3.05 -11.88 -0.80
C GLY A 59 -2.83 -10.81 0.27
N LYS A 60 -1.73 -10.87 1.04
CA LYS A 60 -1.36 -9.87 2.05
C LYS A 60 -0.11 -9.10 1.63
N VAL A 61 0.07 -7.91 2.18
CA VAL A 61 1.34 -7.20 2.07
C VAL A 61 2.38 -7.93 2.91
N LYS A 62 3.58 -8.12 2.37
CA LYS A 62 4.72 -8.59 3.17
C LYS A 62 4.99 -7.58 4.29
N SER A 63 5.03 -8.04 5.53
CA SER A 63 5.52 -7.25 6.66
C SER A 63 7.02 -6.99 6.50
N TYR A 64 7.41 -5.73 6.69
CA TYR A 64 8.80 -5.27 6.71
C TYR A 64 9.13 -4.73 8.09
#